data_AF-A0A526PY98-F1
#
_entry.id   AF-A0A526PY98-F1
#
_cell.length_a   1.000
_cell.length_b   1.000
_cell.length_c   1.000
_cell.angle_alpha   90.00
_cell.angle_beta   90.00
_cell.angle_gamma   90.00
#
_symmetry.space_group_name_H-M   'P 1'
#
loop_
_entity.id
_entity.type
_entity.pdbx_description
1 polymer ?
#
loop_
_entity_poly.entity_id
_entity_poly.type
_entity_poly.pdbx_seq_one_letter_code
_entity_poly.pdbx_strand_id
1 'polypeptide(L)'
;TRLLGKDPYTAEEITLRSGRFGPYIQRGEGKEAKRSSLPKGWTAEQIDHEKALALLALPRDVGKHPESGKMISAGLGRYGPFVLHDGTYANLDSIEDVFSIGLNRAVSVIAEKQLKGKGGRNGATPAAIKDLGDHP
;
A
#
# COMPACT_ATOMS: atom_id res chain seq x y z
N THR A 1 7.53 23.69 -6.05
CA THR A 1 7.59 23.11 -4.69
C THR A 1 6.85 24.01 -3.74
N ARG A 2 6.00 23.48 -2.87
CA ARG A 2 5.28 24.22 -1.81
C ARG A 2 5.70 23.67 -0.45
N LEU A 3 6.20 24.51 0.44
CA LEU A 3 6.48 24.13 1.83
C LEU A 3 5.15 23.94 2.57
N LEU A 4 5.00 22.80 3.25
CA LEU A 4 3.80 22.49 4.04
C LEU A 4 4.06 22.63 5.54
N GLY A 5 5.31 22.58 5.99
CA GLY A 5 5.68 22.66 7.39
C GLY A 5 6.97 21.91 7.69
N LYS A 6 7.19 21.61 8.98
CA LYS A 6 8.29 20.77 9.45
C LYS A 6 7.74 19.57 10.20
N ASP A 7 8.40 18.43 10.03
CA ASP A 7 8.10 17.23 10.79
C ASP A 7 8.39 17.49 12.29
N PRO A 8 7.44 17.21 13.20
CA PRO A 8 7.60 17.53 14.62
C PRO A 8 8.64 16.66 15.33
N TYR A 9 9.02 15.52 14.75
CA TYR A 9 9.97 14.58 15.35
C TYR A 9 11.38 14.75 14.78
N THR A 10 11.50 15.02 13.48
CA THR A 10 12.82 15.14 12.81
C THR A 10 13.24 16.59 12.55
N ALA A 11 12.33 17.56 12.72
CA ALA A 11 12.51 18.97 12.35
C ALA A 11 12.82 19.22 10.85
N GLU A 12 12.73 18.18 10.02
CA GLU A 12 12.94 18.25 8.58
C GLU A 12 11.76 18.93 7.87
N GLU A 13 12.04 19.64 6.78
CA GLU A 13 10.99 20.26 5.98
C GLU A 13 10.14 19.23 5.26
N ILE A 14 8.82 19.47 5.26
CA ILE A 14 7.85 18.71 4.49
C ILE A 14 7.40 19.56 3.32
N THR A 15 7.62 19.06 2.12
CA THR A 15 7.36 19.79 0.88
C THR A 15 6.45 19.00 -0.06
N LEU A 16 5.53 19.70 -0.71
CA LEU A 16 4.74 19.20 -1.83
C LEU A 16 5.45 19.55 -3.14
N ARG A 17 5.70 18.54 -3.97
CA ARG A 17 6.45 18.63 -5.22
C ARG A 17 5.67 17.97 -6.35
N SER A 18 6.04 18.28 -7.59
CA SER A 18 5.54 17.62 -8.78
C SER A 18 6.64 16.76 -9.38
N GLY A 19 6.32 15.52 -9.74
CA GLY A 19 7.27 14.58 -10.34
C GLY A 19 6.66 13.82 -11.52
N ARG A 20 7.44 12.89 -12.09
CA ARG A 20 7.04 12.08 -13.26
C ARG A 20 5.72 11.33 -13.07
N PHE A 21 5.42 10.92 -11.84
CA PHE A 21 4.23 10.13 -11.50
C PHE A 21 3.11 10.96 -10.86
N GLY A 22 3.18 12.30 -10.96
CA GLY A 22 2.24 13.22 -10.36
C GLY A 22 2.80 13.92 -9.10
N PRO A 23 1.93 14.62 -8.36
CA PRO A 23 2.31 15.30 -7.13
C PRO A 23 2.70 14.31 -6.01
N TYR A 24 3.67 14.69 -5.19
CA TYR A 24 4.16 13.89 -4.08
C TYR A 24 4.64 14.76 -2.92
N ILE A 25 4.58 14.20 -1.72
CA ILE A 25 5.14 14.75 -0.48
C ILE A 25 6.56 14.23 -0.31
N GLN A 26 7.46 15.09 0.15
CA GLN A 26 8.81 14.74 0.54
C GLN A 26 9.15 15.33 1.90
N ARG A 27 9.74 14.53 2.80
CA ARG A 27 10.35 14.98 4.05
C ARG A 27 11.87 14.99 3.90
N GLY A 28 12.49 16.13 4.19
CA GLY A 28 13.93 16.34 3.99
C GLY A 28 14.31 16.53 2.52
N GLU A 29 15.61 16.45 2.23
CA GLU A 29 16.19 16.63 0.89
C GLU A 29 17.03 15.42 0.46
N GLY A 30 17.32 15.37 -0.84
CA GLY A 30 18.21 14.34 -1.40
C GLY A 30 17.51 13.05 -1.83
N LYS A 31 18.31 12.03 -2.13
CA LYS A 31 17.83 10.76 -2.70
C LYS A 31 17.13 9.87 -1.67
N GLU A 32 17.61 9.91 -0.43
CA GLU A 32 17.11 9.13 0.70
C GLU A 32 15.91 9.78 1.42
N ALA A 33 15.49 10.97 0.97
CA ALA A 33 14.34 11.67 1.53
C ALA A 33 13.08 10.78 1.46
N LYS A 34 12.33 10.71 2.57
CA LYS A 34 11.09 9.94 2.60
C LYS A 34 10.07 10.62 1.70
N ARG A 35 9.45 9.84 0.80
CA ARG A 35 8.45 10.33 -0.16
C ARG A 35 7.14 9.56 -0.02
N SER A 36 6.03 10.25 -0.26
CA SER A 36 4.74 9.62 -0.49
C SER A 36 4.04 10.32 -1.64
N SER A 37 3.62 9.56 -2.66
CA SER A 37 2.76 10.08 -3.72
C SER A 37 1.39 10.45 -3.15
N LEU A 38 0.72 11.41 -3.78
CA LEU A 38 -0.68 11.67 -3.46
C LEU A 38 -1.55 10.49 -3.94
N PRO A 39 -2.56 10.09 -3.16
CA PRO A 39 -3.55 9.11 -3.59
C PRO A 39 -4.34 9.57 -4.83
N LYS A 40 -4.89 8.62 -5.58
CA LYS A 40 -5.75 8.93 -6.72
C LYS A 40 -6.98 9.72 -6.26
N GLY A 41 -7.26 10.83 -6.91
CA GLY A 41 -8.41 11.70 -6.62
C GLY A 41 -8.10 12.83 -5.63
N TRP A 42 -6.97 12.78 -4.92
CA TRP A 42 -6.52 13.91 -4.11
C TRP A 42 -5.80 14.93 -4.99
N THR A 43 -6.07 16.21 -4.78
CA THR A 43 -5.41 17.30 -5.51
C THR A 43 -4.36 17.98 -4.65
N ALA A 44 -3.38 18.63 -5.30
CA ALA A 44 -2.31 19.33 -4.62
C ALA A 44 -2.85 20.44 -3.69
N GLU A 45 -3.93 21.09 -4.07
CA GLU A 45 -4.56 22.19 -3.35
C GLU A 45 -5.14 21.74 -2.00
N GLN A 46 -5.62 20.50 -1.93
CA GLN A 46 -6.26 19.92 -0.75
C GLN A 46 -5.26 19.40 0.31
N ILE A 47 -3.96 19.44 0.01
CA ILE A 47 -2.92 18.93 0.90
C ILE A 47 -2.46 20.02 1.87
N ASP A 48 -2.76 19.80 3.14
CA ASP A 48 -2.22 20.52 4.28
C ASP A 48 -1.07 19.75 4.95
N HIS A 49 -0.53 20.33 6.04
CA HIS A 49 0.55 19.74 6.81
C HIS A 49 0.16 18.40 7.46
N GLU A 50 -1.07 18.29 7.96
CA GLU A 50 -1.56 17.11 8.68
C GLU A 50 -1.70 15.91 7.75
N LYS A 51 -2.32 16.10 6.59
CA LYS A 51 -2.41 15.06 5.54
C LYS A 51 -1.03 14.65 5.03
N ALA A 52 -0.10 15.59 4.92
CA ALA A 52 1.26 15.30 4.50
C ALA A 52 1.97 14.38 5.51
N LEU A 53 1.84 14.67 6.81
CA LEU A 53 2.35 13.83 7.88
C LEU A 53 1.70 12.45 7.87
N ALA A 54 0.37 12.37 7.72
CA ALA A 54 -0.35 11.11 7.63
C ALA A 54 0.14 10.24 6.47
N LEU A 55 0.32 10.82 5.27
CA LEU A 55 0.88 10.12 4.11
C LEU A 55 2.32 9.66 4.34
N LEU A 56 3.16 10.51 4.93
CA LEU A 56 4.55 10.18 5.27
C LEU A 56 4.67 9.14 6.39
N ALA A 57 3.64 8.95 7.20
CA ALA A 57 3.61 7.90 8.23
C ALA A 57 3.35 6.51 7.64
N LEU A 58 2.96 6.40 6.37
CA LEU A 58 2.72 5.11 5.72
C LEU A 58 4.03 4.40 5.32
N PRO A 59 4.02 3.05 5.23
CA PRO A 59 2.96 2.17 5.75
C PRO A 59 2.89 2.22 7.28
N ARG A 60 1.67 2.14 7.84
CA ARG A 60 1.46 2.13 9.30
C ARG A 60 1.18 0.71 9.80
N ASP A 61 1.54 0.47 11.05
CA ASP A 61 1.17 -0.77 11.73
C ASP A 61 -0.29 -0.72 12.20
N VAL A 62 -1.03 -1.79 11.91
CA VAL A 62 -2.41 -1.99 12.39
C VAL A 62 -2.42 -2.82 13.66
N GLY A 63 -1.58 -3.86 13.72
CA GLY A 63 -1.47 -4.75 14.88
C GLY A 63 -1.00 -6.15 14.50
N LYS A 64 -0.74 -7.00 15.49
CA LYS A 64 -0.39 -8.41 15.27
C LYS A 64 -1.63 -9.22 14.94
N HIS A 65 -1.57 -10.02 13.88
CA HIS A 65 -2.63 -10.97 13.54
C HIS A 65 -2.81 -11.98 14.69
N PRO A 66 -4.05 -12.27 15.13
CA PRO A 66 -4.30 -13.07 16.34
C PRO A 66 -3.78 -14.52 16.24
N GLU A 67 -3.90 -15.15 15.06
CA GLU A 67 -3.46 -16.54 14.89
C GLU A 67 -1.96 -16.69 14.60
N SER A 68 -1.42 -15.93 13.65
CA SER A 68 -0.02 -16.06 13.24
C SER A 68 0.97 -15.25 14.08
N GLY A 69 0.49 -14.28 14.88
CA GLY A 69 1.33 -13.35 15.65
C GLY A 69 2.14 -12.35 14.82
N LYS A 70 2.10 -12.44 13.48
CA LYS A 70 2.82 -11.56 12.56
C LYS A 70 2.11 -10.21 12.40
N MET A 71 2.87 -9.15 12.15
CA MET A 71 2.33 -7.80 11.98
C MET A 71 1.45 -7.69 10.73
N ILE A 72 0.35 -6.95 10.87
CA ILE A 72 -0.47 -6.43 9.79
C ILE A 72 -0.16 -4.94 9.64
N SER A 73 0.17 -4.51 8.42
CA SER A 73 0.41 -3.10 8.08
C SER A 73 -0.61 -2.62 7.05
N ALA A 74 -1.01 -1.34 7.13
CA ALA A 74 -1.83 -0.68 6.13
C ALA A 74 -1.01 0.36 5.35
N GLY A 75 -1.23 0.46 4.04
CA GLY A 75 -0.48 1.39 3.20
C GLY A 75 -1.12 1.66 1.84
N LEU A 76 -0.41 2.43 1.03
CA LEU A 76 -0.76 2.77 -0.35
C LEU A 76 0.21 2.11 -1.31
N GLY A 77 -0.31 1.39 -2.29
CA GLY A 77 0.49 0.68 -3.30
C GLY A 77 0.09 1.06 -4.72
N ARG A 78 0.72 0.40 -5.70
CA ARG A 78 0.47 0.64 -7.14
C ARG A 78 -1.00 0.47 -7.55
N TYR A 79 -1.75 -0.37 -6.83
CA TYR A 79 -3.16 -0.67 -7.12
C TYR A 79 -4.12 -0.01 -6.11
N GLY A 80 -3.65 0.99 -5.37
CA GLY A 80 -4.44 1.69 -4.36
C GLY A 80 -4.19 1.18 -2.93
N PRO A 81 -5.14 1.46 -2.02
CA PRO A 81 -4.99 1.20 -0.59
C PRO A 81 -5.03 -0.31 -0.30
N PHE A 82 -4.23 -0.75 0.68
CA PHE A 82 -4.12 -2.16 1.03
C PHE A 82 -3.79 -2.39 2.50
N VAL A 83 -4.08 -3.62 2.97
CA VAL A 83 -3.45 -4.24 4.13
C VAL A 83 -2.52 -5.37 3.69
N LEU A 84 -1.38 -5.49 4.35
CA LEU A 84 -0.36 -6.50 4.12
C LEU A 84 -0.19 -7.34 5.39
N HIS A 85 -0.26 -8.65 5.20
CA HIS A 85 0.03 -9.64 6.23
C HIS A 85 0.74 -10.84 5.60
N ASP A 86 1.95 -11.14 6.05
CA ASP A 86 2.72 -12.33 5.65
C ASP A 86 2.77 -12.57 4.13
N GLY A 87 3.08 -11.52 3.36
CA GLY A 87 3.14 -11.56 1.89
C GLY A 87 1.78 -11.51 1.19
N THR A 88 0.67 -11.58 1.91
CA THR A 88 -0.68 -11.38 1.36
C THR A 88 -1.04 -9.90 1.35
N TYR A 89 -1.29 -9.36 0.16
CA TYR A 89 -1.85 -8.03 -0.04
C TYR A 89 -3.36 -8.14 -0.29
N ALA A 90 -4.16 -7.47 0.54
CA ALA A 90 -5.60 -7.33 0.34
C ALA A 90 -5.96 -5.86 0.19
N ASN A 91 -6.69 -5.54 -0.88
CA ASN A 91 -7.08 -4.17 -1.20
C ASN A 91 -8.15 -3.67 -0.20
N LEU A 92 -8.10 -2.37 0.10
CA LEU A 92 -9.15 -1.65 0.81
C LEU A 92 -10.02 -0.89 -0.18
N ASP A 93 -11.20 -0.50 0.26
CA ASP A 93 -12.19 0.18 -0.59
C ASP A 93 -11.86 1.67 -0.75
N SER A 94 -11.35 2.30 0.31
CA SER A 94 -11.05 3.74 0.33
C SER A 94 -9.65 4.07 0.86
N ILE A 95 -9.22 5.30 0.59
CA ILE A 95 -7.95 5.84 1.12
C ILE A 95 -8.07 6.06 2.63
N GLU A 96 -9.24 6.50 3.07
CA GLU A 96 -9.62 6.76 4.46
C GLU A 96 -9.49 5.49 5.32
N ASP A 97 -9.80 4.32 4.75
CA ASP A 97 -9.62 3.04 5.43
C ASP A 97 -8.15 2.78 5.77
N VAL A 98 -7.19 3.23 4.96
CA VAL A 98 -5.75 3.04 5.26
C VAL A 98 -5.41 3.65 6.61
N PHE A 99 -5.97 4.82 6.93
CA PHE A 99 -5.67 5.54 8.16
C PHE A 99 -6.47 5.04 9.37
N SER A 100 -7.64 4.46 9.15
CA SER A 100 -8.61 4.16 10.23
C SER A 100 -8.87 2.67 10.46
N ILE A 101 -8.52 1.78 9.53
CA ILE A 101 -8.82 0.35 9.63
C ILE A 101 -8.27 -0.25 10.94
N GLY A 102 -9.17 -0.88 11.70
CA GLY A 102 -8.82 -1.60 12.92
C GLY A 102 -8.40 -3.05 12.66
N LEU A 103 -7.77 -3.67 13.67
CA LEU A 103 -7.23 -5.03 13.57
C LEU A 103 -8.28 -6.06 13.12
N ASN A 104 -9.49 -6.03 13.69
CA ASN A 104 -10.55 -6.99 13.37
C ASN A 104 -10.92 -6.95 11.88
N ARG A 105 -11.15 -5.74 11.33
CA ARG A 105 -11.47 -5.58 9.91
C ARG A 105 -10.30 -5.97 9.02
N ALA A 106 -9.07 -5.62 9.40
CA ALA A 106 -7.88 -5.97 8.64
C ALA A 106 -7.69 -7.50 8.54
N VAL A 107 -7.92 -8.24 9.64
CA VAL A 107 -7.91 -9.71 9.65
C VAL A 107 -8.97 -10.27 8.70
N SER A 108 -10.21 -9.76 8.76
CA SER A 108 -11.28 -10.20 7.86
C SER A 108 -10.93 -9.99 6.39
N VAL A 109 -10.42 -8.80 6.04
CA VAL A 109 -10.05 -8.46 4.64
C VAL A 109 -8.92 -9.35 4.13
N ILE A 110 -7.92 -9.67 4.97
CA ILE A 110 -6.86 -10.63 4.62
C ILE A 110 -7.44 -12.04 4.41
N ALA A 111 -8.30 -12.51 5.31
CA ALA A 111 -8.92 -13.84 5.21
C ALA A 111 -9.77 -13.96 3.93
N GLU A 112 -10.61 -12.97 3.62
CA GLU A 112 -11.40 -12.90 2.40
C GLU A 112 -10.51 -12.99 1.14
N LYS A 113 -9.38 -12.28 1.13
CA LYS A 113 -8.43 -12.33 0.01
C LYS A 113 -7.78 -13.70 -0.14
N GLN A 114 -7.38 -14.35 0.96
CA GLN A 114 -6.78 -15.68 0.93
C GLN A 114 -7.75 -16.74 0.43
N LEU A 115 -9.02 -16.66 0.82
CA LEU A 115 -10.08 -17.53 0.31
C LEU A 115 -10.28 -17.37 -1.20
N LYS A 116 -10.38 -16.12 -1.69
CA LYS A 116 -10.48 -15.81 -3.12
C LYS A 116 -9.23 -16.26 -3.90
N GLY A 117 -8.05 -16.14 -3.30
CA GLY A 117 -6.78 -16.58 -3.90
C GLY A 117 -6.64 -18.10 -4.03
N LYS A 118 -7.28 -18.89 -3.15
CA LYS A 118 -7.33 -20.36 -3.25
C LYS A 118 -8.25 -20.85 -4.37
N GLY A 119 -9.32 -20.11 -4.70
CA GLY A 119 -10.23 -20.41 -5.81
C GLY A 119 -9.81 -19.85 -7.18
N GLY A 120 -8.87 -18.91 -7.23
CA GLY A 120 -8.41 -18.23 -8.45
C GLY A 120 -7.18 -18.83 -9.12
N ARG A 121 -6.68 -19.99 -8.66
CA ARG A 121 -5.52 -20.69 -9.25
C ARG A 121 -5.84 -21.54 -10.49
N ASN A 122 -6.96 -21.28 -11.16
CA ASN A 122 -7.27 -21.89 -12.46
C ASN A 122 -6.80 -21.01 -13.65
N GLY A 123 -5.64 -20.38 -13.52
CA GLY A 123 -4.80 -20.06 -14.66
C GLY A 123 -3.92 -21.28 -14.99
N ALA A 124 -4.53 -22.44 -15.17
CA ALA A 124 -3.83 -23.62 -15.67
C ALA A 124 -3.62 -23.40 -17.18
N THR A 125 -2.38 -23.12 -17.59
CA THR A 125 -1.92 -23.65 -18.87
C THR A 125 -2.14 -25.17 -18.81
N PRO A 126 -2.93 -25.78 -19.71
CA PRO A 126 -2.90 -27.22 -19.83
C PRO A 126 -1.51 -27.57 -20.37
N ALA A 127 -0.62 -28.00 -19.48
CA ALA A 127 0.51 -28.81 -19.87
C ALA A 127 -0.09 -30.13 -20.38
N ALA A 128 -0.40 -30.15 -21.68
CA ALA A 128 -0.72 -31.36 -22.39
C ALA A 128 0.50 -32.28 -22.25
N ILE A 129 0.23 -33.45 -21.67
CA ILE A 129 1.15 -34.53 -21.45
C ILE A 129 1.69 -34.98 -22.81
N LYS A 130 3.00 -35.01 -22.90
CA LYS A 130 3.80 -35.63 -23.96
C LYS A 130 3.51 -37.13 -23.99
N ASP A 131 2.91 -37.64 -25.07
CA ASP A 131 3.33 -38.88 -25.73
C ASP A 131 2.53 -39.13 -27.02
N LEU A 132 3.19 -39.03 -28.17
CA LEU A 132 2.99 -39.94 -29.30
C LEU A 132 4.27 -39.86 -30.14
N GLY A 133 5.05 -40.95 -30.14
CA GLY A 133 6.26 -41.08 -30.93
C GLY A 133 6.01 -41.01 -32.44
N ASP A 134 7.03 -40.59 -33.18
CA ASP A 134 7.07 -40.66 -34.64
C ASP A 134 7.09 -42.14 -35.09
N HIS A 135 6.21 -42.48 -36.04
CA HIS A 135 6.20 -43.75 -36.76
C HIS A 135 6.46 -43.51 -38.25
N PRO A 136 7.14 -44.44 -38.92
CA PRO A 136 6.42 -45.41 -39.76
C PRO A 136 6.18 -46.76 -39.09
#